data_AF-A0A944XPJ4-F1
#
_entry.id   AF-A0A944XPJ4-F1
#
_cell.length_a   1.000
_cell.length_b   1.000
_cell.length_c   1.000
_cell.angle_alpha   90.00
_cell.angle_beta   90.00
_cell.angle_gamma   90.00
#
_symmetry.space_group_name_H-M   'P 1'
#
loop_
_entity.id
_entity.type
_entity.pdbx_description
1 polymer ?
#
loop_
_entity_poly.entity_id
_entity_poly.type
_entity_poly.pdbx_seq_one_letter_code
_entity_poly.pdbx_strand_id
1 'polypeptide(L)' 'MQHMSNSYQTITRRLSRQIMVGNVPIGGDAPIAVQSMTNTETCDVDATVAQVNALEKAG' A
#
# COMPACT_ATOMS: atom_id res chain seq x y z
N MET A 1 -31.97 2.58 -24.50
CA MET A 1 -32.05 2.98 -23.08
C MET A 1 -32.81 1.86 -22.39
N GLN A 2 -32.32 1.06 -21.45
CA GLN A 2 -31.33 1.18 -20.39
C GLN A 2 -31.13 -0.29 -19.93
N HIS A 3 -29.95 -0.86 -19.74
CA HIS A 3 -29.18 -0.77 -18.50
C HIS A 3 -27.88 -1.55 -18.67
N MET A 4 -26.76 -0.87 -18.44
CA MET A 4 -25.45 -1.49 -18.26
C MET A 4 -25.38 -2.00 -16.83
N SER A 5 -25.61 -3.30 -16.62
CA SER A 5 -25.47 -3.94 -15.30
C SER A 5 -24.00 -4.19 -15.01
N ASN A 6 -23.27 -3.18 -14.52
CA ASN A 6 -21.96 -3.41 -13.93
C ASN A 6 -22.16 -3.87 -12.48
N SER A 7 -22.39 -5.17 -12.27
CA SER A 7 -22.45 -5.75 -10.94
C SER A 7 -21.03 -5.81 -10.37
N TYR A 8 -20.63 -4.79 -9.61
CA TYR A 8 -19.44 -4.87 -8.78
C TYR A 8 -19.69 -5.94 -7.72
N GLN A 9 -19.09 -7.12 -7.90
CA GLN A 9 -19.09 -8.18 -6.89
C GLN A 9 -18.37 -7.65 -5.64
N THR A 10 -18.94 -7.90 -4.46
CA THR A 10 -18.29 -7.51 -3.20
C THR A 10 -17.02 -8.34 -3.03
N ILE A 11 -15.87 -7.67 -2.83
CA ILE A 11 -14.60 -8.34 -2.62
C ILE A 11 -14.47 -8.71 -1.14
N THR A 12 -14.50 -10.00 -0.84
CA THR A 12 -14.18 -10.51 0.50
C THR A 12 -12.68 -10.74 0.62
N ARG A 13 -12.00 -9.96 1.47
CA ARG A 13 -10.56 -10.12 1.74
C ARG A 13 -10.31 -11.44 2.49
N ARG A 14 -9.26 -12.18 2.09
CA ARG A 14 -8.84 -13.42 2.78
C ARG A 14 -8.43 -13.11 4.22
N LEU A 15 -8.96 -13.87 5.18
CA LEU A 15 -8.47 -13.83 6.56
C LEU A 15 -7.04 -14.38 6.62
N SER A 16 -6.10 -13.56 7.08
CA SER A 16 -4.68 -13.92 7.22
C SER A 16 -4.21 -13.64 8.64
N ARG A 17 -3.09 -14.26 9.04
CA ARG A 17 -2.42 -13.90 10.29
C ARG A 17 -1.98 -12.43 10.23
N GLN A 18 -2.30 -11.66 11.27
CA GLN A 18 -1.78 -10.30 11.40
C GLN A 18 -0.32 -10.33 11.86
N ILE A 19 0.51 -9.48 11.25
CA ILE A 19 1.90 -9.23 11.63
C ILE A 19 2.16 -7.73 11.73
N MET A 20 3.26 -7.34 12.36
CA MET A 20 3.71 -5.95 12.45
C MET A 20 4.94 -5.72 11.59
N VAL A 21 4.94 -4.68 10.77
CA VAL A 21 6.12 -4.15 10.05
C VAL A 21 6.44 -2.79 10.65
N GLY A 22 7.42 -2.74 11.55
CA GLY A 22 7.58 -1.60 12.46
C GLY A 22 6.29 -1.41 13.26
N ASN A 23 5.67 -0.24 13.12
CA ASN A 23 4.41 0.10 13.80
C ASN A 23 3.16 -0.11 12.91
N VAL A 24 3.31 -0.68 11.70
CA VAL A 24 2.21 -0.87 10.74
C VAL A 24 1.66 -2.31 10.82
N PRO A 25 0.37 -2.52 11.13
CA PRO A 25 -0.25 -3.84 11.12
C PRO A 25 -0.59 -4.29 9.69
N ILE A 26 -0.24 -5.53 9.33
CA ILE A 26 -0.49 -6.12 8.01
C ILE A 26 -1.22 -7.47 8.18
N GLY A 27 -2.30 -7.66 7.42
CA GLY A 27 -3.11 -8.89 7.49
C GLY A 27 -4.23 -8.81 8.52
N GLY A 28 -4.94 -9.93 8.73
CA GLY A 28 -6.13 -9.97 9.60
C GLY A 28 -7.17 -8.93 9.20
N ASP A 29 -7.70 -8.23 10.20
CA ASP A 29 -8.71 -7.17 10.05
C ASP A 29 -8.08 -5.77 9.85
N ALA A 30 -6.76 -5.66 9.79
CA ALA A 30 -6.08 -4.39 9.53
C ALA A 30 -6.40 -3.86 8.12
N PRO A 31 -6.46 -2.53 7.91
CA PRO A 31 -6.60 -1.92 6.58
C PRO A 31 -5.56 -2.45 5.57
N ILE A 32 -5.85 -2.31 4.27
CA ILE A 32 -4.84 -2.60 3.24
C ILE A 32 -3.83 -1.46 3.26
N ALA A 33 -2.58 -1.74 3.65
CA ALA A 33 -1.50 -0.76 3.62
C ALA A 33 -1.04 -0.51 2.18
N VAL A 34 -0.82 0.75 1.85
CA VAL A 34 -0.14 1.16 0.61
C VAL A 34 1.37 1.10 0.85
N GLN A 35 2.11 0.63 -0.16
CA GLN A 35 3.57 0.55 -0.13
C GLN A 35 4.13 1.04 -1.47
N SER A 36 5.35 1.56 -1.42
CA SER A 36 6.10 1.99 -2.61
C SER A 36 7.57 1.59 -2.49
N MET A 37 8.37 1.89 -3.50
CA MET A 37 9.79 1.55 -3.59
C MET A 37 10.55 2.73 -4.21
N THR A 38 11.74 3.02 -3.68
CA THR A 38 12.64 4.02 -4.26
C THR A 38 13.22 3.51 -5.58
N ASN A 39 13.60 4.44 -6.47
CA ASN A 39 14.27 4.15 -7.74
C ASN A 39 15.59 4.93 -7.91
N THR A 40 16.07 5.57 -6.85
CA THR A 40 17.40 6.16 -6.74
C THR A 40 18.47 5.09 -6.56
N GLU A 41 19.73 5.44 -6.88
CA GLU A 41 20.87 4.60 -6.48
C GLU A 41 20.90 4.50 -4.95
N THR A 42 20.87 3.29 -4.39
CA THR A 42 20.68 3.12 -2.94
C THR A 42 21.89 3.63 -2.16
N CYS A 43 23.08 3.61 -2.75
CA CYS A 43 24.27 4.20 -2.16
C CYS A 43 24.26 5.74 -2.16
N ASP A 44 23.38 6.38 -2.94
CA ASP A 44 23.11 7.80 -2.87
C ASP A 44 22.07 8.05 -1.76
N VAL A 45 22.60 8.32 -0.56
CA VAL A 45 21.80 8.49 0.66
C VAL A 45 20.87 9.70 0.54
N ASP A 46 21.36 10.83 0.04
CA ASP A 46 20.58 12.07 -0.02
C ASP A 46 19.42 11.95 -0.99
N ALA A 47 19.66 11.39 -2.19
CA ALA A 47 18.60 11.16 -3.17
C ALA A 47 17.56 10.16 -2.65
N THR A 48 18.01 9.07 -2.02
CA THR A 48 17.12 8.03 -1.50
C THR A 48 16.25 8.54 -0.36
N VAL A 49 16.82 9.29 0.58
CA VAL A 49 16.06 9.91 1.69
C VAL A 49 15.05 10.93 1.15
N ALA A 50 15.44 11.76 0.19
CA ALA A 50 14.53 12.71 -0.43
C ALA A 50 13.32 12.01 -1.08
N GLN A 51 13.54 10.88 -1.76
CA GLN A 51 12.47 10.12 -2.35
C GLN A 51 11.59 9.42 -1.32
N VAL A 52 12.15 8.84 -0.26
CA VAL A 52 11.37 8.24 0.84
C VAL A 52 10.40 9.25 1.43
N ASN A 53 10.86 10.47 1.73
CA ASN A 53 10.00 11.54 2.26
C ASN A 53 8.91 11.97 1.26
N ALA A 54 9.23 11.97 -0.04
CA ALA A 54 8.25 12.29 -1.08
C ALA A 54 7.16 11.21 -1.21
N LEU A 55 7.54 9.93 -1.09
CA LEU A 55 6.61 8.79 -1.08
C LEU A 55 5.72 8.81 0.16
N GLU A 56 6.28 9.04 1.35
CA GLU A 56 5.50 9.19 2.58
C GLU A 56 4.46 10.32 2.45
N LYS A 57 4.86 11.46 1.89
CA LYS A 57 3.95 12.59 1.65
C LYS A 57 2.83 12.25 0.67
N ALA A 58 3.04 11.32 -0.25
CA ALA A 58 2.05 10.88 -1.23
C ALA A 58 1.04 9.87 -0.65
N GLY A 59 1.42 9.15 0.42
CA GLY A 59 0.60 8.14 1.11
C GLY A 59 0.95 6.71 0.76
#